data_AF-A0A847YEE2-F1
#
_entry.id   AF-A0A847YEE2-F1
#
_cell.length_a   1.000
_cell.length_b   1.000
_cell.length_c   1.000
_cell.angle_alpha   90.00
_cell.angle_beta   90.00
_cell.angle_gamma   90.00
#
_symmetry.space_group_name_H-M   'P 1'
#
loop_
_entity.id
_entity.type
_entity.pdbx_description
1 polymer ?
#
loop_
_entity_poly.entity_id
_entity_poly.type
_entity_poly.pdbx_seq_one_letter_code
_entity_poly.pdbx_strand_id
1 'polypeptide(L)'
;MADESLPDIPHCVPSDQPRNVAELAERLLPVYRVEGGTIQLSGCSMDEHLFLRIDFETAEGEDRVVLDAQGRSLDLRQISILGLDRTTPLPKPRPLPPGLLEHLWAVGRELAAEHRPLGPLKPAAVWCKHVEGRLRACFGEKLVEVSFSDWARRLQPPAFTCPTTGRKTFALTQTDDGRIVAAEEAAVCEETRRVVLRSELVRCEVSGKQVLASLTTRCPVSHHVLLRDRLMPCKLCGQEVSPAVLEAGVCAACRDLRPIRKTDPRLVRLLAEYPILERSLSWRMSETSTVYVVISQGWWRRLYWVVDKESLRIVRLARGRRFCRDWQFLPPEEYPTALEE
;
A
#
# COMPACT_ATOMS: atom_id res chain seq x y z
N MET A 1 28.62 -62.63 -14.08
CA MET A 1 27.59 -61.71 -13.55
C MET A 1 26.41 -61.85 -14.48
N ALA A 2 25.32 -62.46 -14.01
CA ALA A 2 24.16 -62.70 -14.86
C ALA A 2 23.63 -61.36 -15.39
N ASP A 3 23.38 -61.30 -16.69
CA ASP A 3 22.73 -60.20 -17.39
C ASP A 3 21.28 -60.16 -16.90
N GLU A 4 21.06 -59.50 -15.76
CA GLU A 4 19.76 -59.41 -15.11
C GLU A 4 18.97 -58.32 -15.84
N SER A 5 18.10 -58.75 -16.76
CA SER A 5 17.23 -57.88 -17.54
C SER A 5 16.49 -56.89 -16.63
N LEU A 6 16.41 -55.63 -17.07
CA LEU A 6 15.63 -54.59 -16.40
C LEU A 6 14.21 -55.12 -16.07
N PRO A 7 13.73 -55.03 -14.82
CA PRO A 7 12.37 -55.42 -14.50
C PRO A 7 11.36 -54.53 -15.24
N ASP A 8 10.11 -54.98 -15.33
CA ASP A 8 9.02 -54.09 -15.76
C ASP A 8 8.83 -52.98 -14.72
N ILE A 9 9.04 -51.73 -15.14
CA ILE A 9 8.97 -50.55 -14.26
C ILE A 9 7.66 -49.82 -14.55
N PRO A 10 6.62 -49.95 -13.71
CA PRO A 10 5.38 -49.22 -13.89
C PRO A 10 5.63 -47.70 -13.82
N HIS A 11 5.00 -46.97 -14.73
CA HIS A 11 5.01 -45.51 -14.71
C HIS A 11 3.83 -44.99 -13.89
N CYS A 12 4.09 -44.01 -13.02
CA CYS A 12 3.12 -43.44 -12.10
C CYS A 12 3.23 -41.90 -12.04
N VAL A 13 2.22 -41.24 -11.48
CA VAL A 13 2.24 -39.81 -11.12
C VAL A 13 1.74 -39.63 -9.69
N PRO A 14 2.14 -38.57 -8.95
CA PRO A 14 1.53 -38.25 -7.66
C PRO A 14 0.01 -38.06 -7.80
N SER A 15 -0.77 -38.63 -6.88
CA SER A 15 -2.23 -38.74 -7.01
C SER A 15 -2.97 -37.39 -6.98
N ASP A 16 -2.38 -36.37 -6.36
CA ASP A 16 -2.91 -35.02 -6.15
C ASP A 16 -2.25 -33.96 -7.05
N GLN A 17 -1.42 -34.39 -8.01
CA GLN A 17 -0.77 -33.48 -8.94
C GLN A 17 -1.73 -33.00 -10.04
N PRO A 18 -1.82 -31.68 -10.30
CA PRO A 18 -2.57 -31.14 -11.43
C PRO A 18 -2.16 -31.76 -12.78
N ARG A 19 -3.13 -32.19 -13.57
CA ARG A 19 -2.88 -32.88 -14.84
C ARG A 19 -2.61 -31.92 -16.00
N ASN A 20 -3.13 -30.71 -15.93
CA ASN A 20 -2.98 -29.70 -16.98
C ASN A 20 -3.10 -28.28 -16.40
N VAL A 21 -2.89 -27.28 -17.24
CA VAL A 21 -2.96 -25.85 -16.87
C VAL A 21 -4.37 -25.45 -16.41
N ALA A 22 -5.44 -26.09 -16.90
CA ALA A 22 -6.80 -25.79 -16.47
C ALA A 22 -7.06 -26.22 -15.02
N GLU A 23 -6.64 -27.43 -14.63
CA GLU A 23 -6.70 -27.87 -13.23
C GLU A 23 -5.82 -27.03 -12.31
N LEU A 24 -4.68 -26.55 -12.82
CA LEU A 24 -3.85 -25.60 -12.09
C LEU A 24 -4.59 -24.25 -11.89
N ALA A 25 -5.28 -23.75 -12.91
CA ALA A 25 -6.07 -22.53 -12.83
C ALA A 25 -7.21 -22.65 -11.81
N GLU A 26 -7.94 -23.76 -11.83
CA GLU A 26 -9.01 -24.07 -10.88
C GLU A 26 -8.51 -24.09 -9.43
N ARG A 27 -7.25 -24.50 -9.22
CA ARG A 27 -6.63 -24.49 -7.90
C ARG A 27 -6.15 -23.10 -7.46
N LEU A 28 -5.51 -22.34 -8.35
CA LEU A 28 -4.84 -21.09 -7.98
C LEU A 28 -5.76 -19.87 -8.00
N LEU A 29 -6.62 -19.75 -9.02
CA LEU A 29 -7.39 -18.52 -9.27
C LEU A 29 -8.47 -18.21 -8.23
N PRO A 30 -9.19 -19.18 -7.62
CA PRO A 30 -10.27 -18.88 -6.67
C PRO A 30 -9.84 -18.14 -5.40
N VAL A 31 -8.55 -18.14 -5.07
CA VAL A 31 -8.01 -17.42 -3.90
C VAL A 31 -8.01 -15.91 -4.12
N TYR A 32 -8.05 -15.45 -5.37
CA TYR A 32 -7.95 -14.04 -5.70
C TYR A 32 -9.33 -13.37 -5.83
N ARG A 33 -9.48 -12.22 -5.17
CA ARG A 33 -10.64 -11.32 -5.35
C ARG A 33 -10.20 -10.14 -6.21
N VAL A 34 -10.78 -9.98 -7.40
CA VAL A 34 -10.44 -8.86 -8.29
C VAL A 34 -11.68 -8.00 -8.54
N GLU A 35 -11.67 -6.79 -8.00
CA GLU A 35 -12.79 -5.85 -8.09
C GLU A 35 -12.65 -4.95 -9.32
N GLY A 36 -13.53 -5.10 -10.32
CA GLY A 36 -13.45 -4.32 -11.56
C GLY A 36 -12.39 -4.82 -12.56
N GLY A 37 -11.94 -6.07 -12.42
CA GLY A 37 -10.95 -6.68 -13.30
C GLY A 37 -11.08 -8.20 -13.38
N THR A 38 -10.10 -8.85 -14.02
CA THR A 38 -10.03 -10.31 -14.19
C THR A 38 -8.66 -10.83 -13.81
N ILE A 39 -8.56 -12.09 -13.38
CA ILE A 39 -7.29 -12.79 -13.17
C ILE A 39 -7.19 -14.03 -14.06
N GLN A 40 -6.01 -14.28 -14.61
CA GLN A 40 -5.73 -15.43 -15.46
C GLN A 40 -4.29 -15.94 -15.30
N LEU A 41 -4.06 -17.18 -15.68
CA LEU A 41 -2.70 -17.70 -15.92
C LEU A 41 -2.20 -17.24 -17.29
N SER A 42 -0.92 -16.91 -17.39
CA SER A 42 -0.27 -16.49 -18.63
C SER A 42 1.13 -17.10 -18.74
N GLY A 43 1.48 -17.57 -19.93
CA GLY A 43 2.81 -18.15 -20.21
C GLY A 43 3.17 -19.31 -19.29
N CYS A 44 2.21 -20.19 -18.98
CA CYS A 44 2.42 -21.31 -18.08
C CYS A 44 2.99 -22.52 -18.83
N SER A 45 4.10 -23.08 -18.33
CA SER A 45 4.68 -24.36 -18.75
C SER A 45 4.57 -25.39 -17.63
N MET A 46 4.51 -26.66 -18.01
CA MET A 46 4.53 -27.80 -17.08
C MET A 46 5.54 -28.82 -17.59
N ASP A 47 6.70 -28.85 -16.96
CA ASP A 47 7.79 -29.77 -17.29
C ASP A 47 7.69 -31.01 -16.41
N GLU A 48 7.90 -32.18 -17.01
CA GLU A 48 7.84 -33.46 -16.29
C GLU A 48 9.25 -33.94 -15.92
N HIS A 49 9.43 -34.26 -14.63
CA HIS A 49 10.67 -34.76 -14.07
C HIS A 49 10.48 -36.19 -13.57
N LEU A 50 11.41 -37.05 -13.97
CA LEU A 50 11.45 -38.45 -13.58
C LEU A 50 12.10 -38.63 -12.20
N PHE A 51 11.46 -39.48 -11.40
CA PHE A 51 12.03 -40.08 -10.20
C PHE A 51 11.89 -41.60 -10.27
N LEU A 52 12.92 -42.34 -9.85
CA LEU A 52 12.82 -43.79 -9.67
C LEU A 52 12.58 -44.07 -8.18
N ARG A 53 11.44 -44.66 -7.84
CA ARG A 53 11.13 -45.16 -6.50
C ARG A 53 11.33 -46.67 -6.49
N ILE A 54 11.97 -47.20 -5.46
CA ILE A 54 12.13 -48.64 -5.23
C ILE A 54 11.62 -48.94 -3.84
N ASP A 55 10.49 -49.63 -3.74
CA ASP A 55 9.88 -50.05 -2.48
C ASP A 55 10.35 -51.49 -2.15
N PHE A 56 10.64 -51.78 -0.88
CA PHE A 56 11.06 -53.10 -0.42
C PHE A 56 10.74 -53.34 1.07
N GLU A 57 10.86 -54.60 1.50
CA GLU A 57 10.62 -54.99 2.90
C GLU A 57 11.96 -55.17 3.62
N THR A 58 12.04 -54.72 4.88
CA THR A 58 13.17 -54.87 5.80
C THR A 58 12.71 -55.55 7.09
N ALA A 59 13.64 -55.86 7.99
CA ALA A 59 13.30 -56.40 9.30
C ALA A 59 12.48 -55.41 10.16
N GLU A 60 12.57 -54.11 9.89
CA GLU A 60 11.87 -53.05 10.64
C GLU A 60 10.53 -52.65 10.00
N GLY A 61 10.21 -53.19 8.81
CA GLY A 61 9.00 -52.89 8.06
C GLY A 61 9.28 -52.53 6.60
N GLU A 62 8.33 -51.86 5.95
CA GLU A 62 8.50 -51.35 4.58
C GLU A 62 9.47 -50.16 4.55
N ASP A 63 10.38 -50.17 3.58
CA ASP A 63 11.33 -49.09 3.33
C ASP A 63 11.42 -48.79 1.83
N ARG A 64 12.07 -47.68 1.47
CA ARG A 64 12.20 -47.25 0.08
C ARG A 64 13.45 -46.42 -0.19
N VAL A 65 13.92 -46.51 -1.42
CA VAL A 65 14.92 -45.60 -2.00
C VAL A 65 14.27 -44.82 -3.14
N VAL A 66 14.56 -43.52 -3.22
CA VAL A 66 14.06 -42.65 -4.29
C VAL A 66 15.20 -41.88 -4.92
N LEU A 67 15.31 -41.95 -6.24
CA LEU A 67 16.35 -41.29 -7.03
C LEU A 67 15.76 -40.26 -7.98
N ASP A 68 16.44 -39.13 -8.16
CA ASP A 68 16.19 -38.24 -9.29
C ASP A 68 16.79 -38.78 -10.60
N ALA A 69 16.55 -38.07 -11.71
CA ALA A 69 17.09 -38.43 -13.02
C ALA A 69 18.63 -38.41 -13.13
N GLN A 70 19.35 -37.93 -12.10
CA GLN A 70 20.81 -37.95 -12.00
C GLN A 70 21.32 -39.07 -11.07
N GLY A 71 20.43 -39.92 -10.55
CA GLY A 71 20.79 -40.99 -9.62
C GLY A 71 21.06 -40.52 -8.19
N ARG A 72 20.69 -39.28 -7.84
CA ARG A 72 20.86 -38.77 -6.47
C ARG A 72 19.68 -39.18 -5.61
N SER A 73 19.98 -39.69 -4.40
CA SER A 73 18.97 -40.07 -3.42
C SER A 73 18.25 -38.84 -2.85
N LEU A 74 16.93 -38.96 -2.69
CA LEU A 74 16.08 -37.97 -2.04
C LEU A 74 15.88 -38.31 -0.57
N ASP A 75 15.85 -37.27 0.27
CA ASP A 75 15.46 -37.43 1.67
C ASP A 75 13.93 -37.59 1.84
N LEU A 76 13.51 -38.02 3.03
CA LEU A 76 12.09 -38.22 3.36
C LEU A 76 11.24 -36.95 3.19
N ARG A 77 11.83 -35.76 3.39
CA ARG A 77 11.12 -34.49 3.25
C ARG A 77 10.84 -34.20 1.77
N GLN A 78 11.81 -34.43 0.88
CA GLN A 78 11.66 -34.28 -0.56
C GLN A 78 10.62 -35.28 -1.11
N ILE A 79 10.70 -36.54 -0.70
CA ILE A 79 9.73 -37.59 -1.05
C ILE A 79 8.31 -37.15 -0.68
N SER A 80 8.12 -36.68 0.56
CA SER A 80 6.82 -36.21 1.06
C SER A 80 6.33 -34.96 0.33
N ILE A 81 7.21 -33.99 0.04
CA ILE A 81 6.84 -32.76 -0.70
C ILE A 81 6.37 -33.09 -2.12
N LEU A 82 7.05 -34.01 -2.80
CA LEU A 82 6.75 -34.39 -4.17
C LEU A 82 5.58 -35.38 -4.27
N GLY A 83 5.12 -35.95 -3.16
CA GLY A 83 4.02 -36.91 -3.14
C GLY A 83 4.41 -38.26 -3.75
N LEU A 84 5.70 -38.61 -3.67
CA LEU A 84 6.23 -39.84 -4.24
C LEU A 84 5.79 -41.08 -3.46
N ASP A 85 5.15 -40.90 -2.30
CA ASP A 85 4.53 -41.93 -1.47
C ASP A 85 3.13 -42.32 -1.92
N ARG A 86 2.41 -41.40 -2.57
CA ARG A 86 1.01 -41.60 -2.99
C ARG A 86 0.88 -41.35 -4.47
N THR A 87 0.97 -42.43 -5.24
CA THR A 87 0.97 -42.37 -6.70
C THR A 87 -0.19 -43.12 -7.31
N THR A 88 -0.58 -42.73 -8.52
CA THR A 88 -1.52 -43.45 -9.38
C THR A 88 -0.83 -43.89 -10.67
N PRO A 89 -1.24 -45.02 -11.28
CA PRO A 89 -0.69 -45.46 -12.55
C PRO A 89 -0.85 -44.42 -13.65
N LEU A 90 0.20 -44.23 -14.44
CA LEU A 90 0.20 -43.42 -15.64
C LEU A 90 -0.07 -44.35 -16.84
N PRO A 91 -1.21 -44.22 -17.56
CA PRO A 91 -1.61 -45.18 -18.59
C PRO A 91 -0.65 -45.30 -19.77
N LYS A 92 0.13 -44.23 -20.04
CA LYS A 92 1.09 -44.19 -21.13
C LYS A 92 2.45 -43.72 -20.59
N PRO A 93 3.49 -44.57 -20.66
CA PRO A 93 4.86 -44.18 -20.35
C PRO A 93 5.29 -42.91 -21.10
N ARG A 94 6.12 -42.09 -20.47
CA ARG A 94 6.73 -40.93 -21.12
C ARG A 94 8.01 -41.33 -21.85
N PRO A 95 8.36 -40.66 -22.95
CA PRO A 95 9.64 -40.85 -23.60
C PRO A 95 10.79 -40.63 -22.62
N LEU A 96 11.79 -41.50 -22.69
CA LEU A 96 12.97 -41.48 -21.84
C LEU A 96 14.23 -41.55 -22.70
N PRO A 97 15.34 -40.90 -22.29
CA PRO A 97 16.63 -41.17 -22.88
C PRO A 97 16.97 -42.67 -22.78
N PRO A 98 17.54 -43.28 -23.84
CA PRO A 98 17.96 -44.69 -23.80
C PRO A 98 18.96 -44.93 -22.65
N GLY A 99 18.80 -46.03 -21.91
CA GLY A 99 19.72 -46.40 -20.83
C GLY A 99 19.48 -45.69 -19.49
N LEU A 100 18.58 -44.69 -19.43
CA LEU A 100 18.38 -43.93 -18.19
C LEU A 100 17.77 -44.79 -17.07
N LEU A 101 16.76 -45.60 -17.35
CA LEU A 101 16.14 -46.45 -16.33
C LEU A 101 17.07 -47.56 -15.88
N GLU A 102 17.85 -48.13 -16.80
CA GLU A 102 18.88 -49.13 -16.51
C GLU A 102 19.94 -48.57 -15.55
N HIS A 103 20.40 -47.35 -15.82
CA HIS A 103 21.33 -46.64 -14.94
C HIS A 103 20.73 -46.39 -13.55
N LEU A 104 19.54 -45.79 -13.48
CA LEU A 104 18.87 -45.49 -12.21
C LEU A 104 18.56 -46.77 -11.42
N TRP A 105 18.19 -47.85 -12.11
CA TRP A 105 17.93 -49.14 -11.49
C TRP A 105 19.19 -49.74 -10.87
N ALA A 106 20.32 -49.70 -11.58
CA ALA A 106 21.60 -50.18 -11.06
C ALA A 106 22.01 -49.43 -9.78
N VAL A 107 21.97 -48.08 -9.81
CA VAL A 107 22.28 -47.23 -8.65
C VAL A 107 21.29 -47.47 -7.49
N GLY A 108 20.00 -47.55 -7.79
CA GLY A 108 18.96 -47.72 -6.77
C GLY A 108 19.02 -49.07 -6.08
N ARG A 109 19.42 -50.13 -6.80
CA ARG A 109 19.69 -51.44 -6.21
C ARG A 109 20.86 -51.43 -5.24
N GLU A 110 21.96 -50.78 -5.60
CA GLU A 110 23.13 -50.67 -4.74
C GLU A 110 22.77 -49.97 -3.42
N LEU A 111 22.03 -48.86 -3.51
CA LEU A 111 21.54 -48.14 -2.33
C LEU A 111 20.53 -48.99 -1.52
N ALA A 112 19.58 -49.66 -2.17
CA ALA A 112 18.64 -50.52 -1.47
C ALA A 112 19.33 -51.68 -0.74
N ALA A 113 20.43 -52.22 -1.28
CA ALA A 113 21.18 -53.30 -0.65
C ALA A 113 21.79 -52.91 0.70
N GLU A 114 22.11 -51.62 0.91
CA GLU A 114 22.60 -51.11 2.20
C GLU A 114 21.55 -51.30 3.32
N HIS A 115 20.27 -51.32 2.96
CA HIS A 115 19.14 -51.51 3.88
C HIS A 115 18.77 -52.99 4.09
N ARG A 116 19.51 -53.93 3.47
CA ARG A 116 19.32 -55.40 3.60
C ARG A 116 17.87 -55.85 3.34
N PRO A 117 17.36 -55.70 2.11
CA PRO A 117 15.99 -56.05 1.77
C PRO A 117 15.74 -57.55 1.98
N LEU A 118 14.58 -57.90 2.53
CA LEU A 118 14.14 -59.27 2.79
C LEU A 118 13.34 -59.90 1.64
N GLY A 119 12.99 -59.11 0.62
CA GLY A 119 12.11 -59.53 -0.47
C GLY A 119 12.43 -58.86 -1.81
N PRO A 120 11.57 -59.06 -2.83
CA PRO A 120 11.78 -58.48 -4.15
C PRO A 120 11.68 -56.96 -4.11
N LEU A 121 12.59 -56.30 -4.82
CA LEU A 121 12.54 -54.86 -5.04
C LEU A 121 11.39 -54.52 -6.01
N LYS A 122 10.57 -53.53 -5.66
CA LYS A 122 9.41 -53.09 -6.44
C LYS A 122 9.67 -51.69 -7.02
N PRO A 123 10.26 -51.57 -8.23
CA PRO A 123 10.53 -50.27 -8.83
C PRO A 123 9.27 -49.61 -9.40
N ALA A 124 9.26 -48.29 -9.44
CA ALA A 124 8.26 -47.47 -10.13
C ALA A 124 8.89 -46.16 -10.64
N ALA A 125 8.61 -45.81 -11.89
CA ALA A 125 8.99 -44.54 -12.50
C ALA A 125 7.92 -43.48 -12.22
N VAL A 126 8.19 -42.56 -11.30
CA VAL A 126 7.23 -41.52 -10.87
C VAL A 126 7.51 -40.20 -11.59
N TRP A 127 6.50 -39.63 -12.23
CA TRP A 127 6.58 -38.39 -13.00
C TRP A 127 5.96 -37.22 -12.25
N CYS A 128 6.81 -36.31 -11.79
CA CYS A 128 6.40 -35.10 -11.10
C CYS A 128 6.44 -33.91 -12.05
N LYS A 129 5.47 -33.02 -11.96
CA LYS A 129 5.40 -31.79 -12.76
C LYS A 129 6.01 -30.64 -12.01
N HIS A 130 6.99 -30.00 -12.62
CA HIS A 130 7.45 -28.67 -12.26
C HIS A 130 6.71 -27.65 -13.11
N VAL A 131 6.26 -26.55 -12.51
CA VAL A 131 5.43 -25.56 -13.20
C VAL A 131 6.08 -24.21 -13.07
N GLU A 132 6.18 -23.51 -14.20
CA GLU A 132 6.57 -22.11 -14.25
C GLU A 132 5.50 -21.30 -14.98
N GLY A 133 5.33 -20.05 -14.61
CA GLY A 133 4.36 -19.19 -15.28
C GLY A 133 4.13 -17.88 -14.56
N ARG A 134 3.08 -17.18 -14.99
CA ARG A 134 2.66 -15.91 -14.41
C ARG A 134 1.17 -15.91 -14.13
N LEU A 135 0.78 -15.30 -13.02
CA LEU A 135 -0.58 -14.83 -12.79
C LEU A 135 -0.67 -13.38 -13.24
N ARG A 136 -1.67 -13.09 -14.06
CA ARG A 136 -1.92 -11.77 -14.63
C ARG A 136 -3.28 -11.27 -14.16
N ALA A 137 -3.30 -10.12 -13.49
CA ALA A 137 -4.52 -9.39 -13.20
C ALA A 137 -4.68 -8.22 -14.20
N CYS A 138 -5.84 -8.11 -14.84
CA CYS A 138 -6.15 -7.13 -15.88
C CYS A 138 -7.28 -6.20 -15.44
N PHE A 139 -7.10 -4.89 -15.66
CA PHE A 139 -8.06 -3.82 -15.40
C PHE A 139 -8.09 -2.86 -16.59
N GLY A 140 -8.94 -3.15 -17.57
CA GLY A 140 -8.91 -2.47 -18.87
C GLY A 140 -7.56 -2.69 -19.57
N GLU A 141 -6.87 -1.60 -19.90
CA GLU A 141 -5.54 -1.62 -20.54
C GLU A 141 -4.38 -1.84 -19.56
N LYS A 142 -4.63 -1.73 -18.25
CA LYS A 142 -3.60 -1.88 -17.22
C LYS A 142 -3.55 -3.30 -16.72
N LEU A 143 -2.34 -3.78 -16.41
CA LEU A 143 -2.13 -5.11 -15.88
C LEU A 143 -1.02 -5.15 -14.83
N VAL A 144 -1.06 -6.16 -13.97
CA VAL A 144 0.02 -6.53 -13.07
C VAL A 144 0.26 -8.04 -13.15
N GLU A 145 1.52 -8.45 -13.09
CA GLU A 145 1.91 -9.86 -13.14
C GLU A 145 2.69 -10.26 -11.90
N VAL A 146 2.51 -11.51 -11.47
CA VAL A 146 3.38 -12.18 -10.50
C VAL A 146 3.83 -13.52 -11.07
N SER A 147 5.14 -13.72 -11.12
CA SER A 147 5.74 -14.97 -11.58
C SER A 147 5.73 -16.01 -10.47
N PHE A 148 5.63 -17.28 -10.86
CA PHE A 148 5.81 -18.43 -9.97
C PHE A 148 6.61 -19.53 -10.66
N SER A 149 7.31 -20.32 -9.85
CA SER A 149 8.05 -21.51 -10.26
C SER A 149 8.11 -22.46 -9.05
N ASP A 150 7.44 -23.60 -9.12
CA ASP A 150 7.44 -24.63 -8.07
C ASP A 150 6.89 -25.97 -8.62
N TRP A 151 7.00 -27.03 -7.84
CA TRP A 151 6.35 -28.31 -8.10
C TRP A 151 4.83 -28.15 -8.09
N ALA A 152 4.16 -28.65 -9.14
CA ALA A 152 2.71 -28.51 -9.38
C ALA A 152 1.87 -28.89 -8.14
N ARG A 153 2.28 -29.96 -7.47
CA ARG A 153 1.62 -30.47 -6.27
C ARG A 153 1.69 -29.48 -5.10
N ARG A 154 2.81 -28.79 -4.92
CA ARG A 154 3.05 -27.89 -3.79
C ARG A 154 2.72 -26.43 -4.10
N LEU A 155 2.63 -26.08 -5.38
CA LEU A 155 2.42 -24.72 -5.83
C LEU A 155 1.23 -24.08 -5.10
N GLN A 156 1.53 -22.99 -4.41
CA GLN A 156 0.56 -22.13 -3.75
C GLN A 156 0.39 -20.86 -4.57
N PRO A 157 -0.80 -20.25 -4.57
CA PRO A 157 -1.01 -18.98 -5.25
C PRO A 157 -0.08 -17.92 -4.64
N PRO A 158 0.83 -17.29 -5.42
CA PRO A 158 1.68 -16.22 -4.92
C PRO A 158 0.86 -14.95 -4.68
N ALA A 159 1.05 -14.30 -3.53
CA ALA A 159 0.43 -13.01 -3.27
C ALA A 159 0.98 -11.93 -4.20
N PHE A 160 0.12 -11.03 -4.67
CA PHE A 160 0.55 -9.82 -5.39
C PHE A 160 1.16 -8.84 -4.39
N THR A 161 2.33 -8.29 -4.71
CA THR A 161 2.91 -7.18 -3.95
C THR A 161 2.49 -5.87 -4.61
N CYS A 162 1.69 -5.06 -3.92
CA CYS A 162 1.26 -3.77 -4.44
C CYS A 162 2.49 -2.88 -4.67
N PRO A 163 2.72 -2.33 -5.88
CA PRO A 163 3.90 -1.53 -6.17
C PRO A 163 3.92 -0.19 -5.42
N THR A 164 2.75 0.31 -5.01
CA THR A 164 2.65 1.61 -4.32
C THR A 164 2.77 1.49 -2.80
N THR A 165 2.21 0.44 -2.19
CA THR A 165 2.19 0.29 -0.73
C THR A 165 3.11 -0.80 -0.20
N GLY A 166 3.65 -1.66 -1.07
CA GLY A 166 4.43 -2.84 -0.69
C GLY A 166 3.62 -3.97 -0.04
N ARG A 167 2.30 -3.79 0.14
CA ARG A 167 1.43 -4.79 0.77
C ARG A 167 1.29 -6.02 -0.12
N LYS A 168 1.47 -7.20 0.46
CA LYS A 168 1.11 -8.49 -0.16
C LYS A 168 -0.38 -8.75 0.01
N THR A 169 -1.08 -9.09 -1.07
CA THR A 169 -2.53 -9.32 -1.05
C THR A 169 -2.97 -10.35 -2.10
N PHE A 170 -4.16 -10.90 -1.87
CA PHE A 170 -4.93 -11.67 -2.85
C PHE A 170 -6.17 -10.91 -3.33
N ALA A 171 -6.44 -9.72 -2.77
CA ALA A 171 -7.53 -8.85 -3.17
C ALA A 171 -6.99 -7.61 -3.90
N LEU A 172 -7.35 -7.46 -5.16
CA LEU A 172 -6.90 -6.38 -6.04
C LEU A 172 -8.07 -5.52 -6.48
N THR A 173 -7.81 -4.22 -6.60
CA THR A 173 -8.73 -3.25 -7.20
C THR A 173 -7.94 -2.19 -7.96
N GLN A 174 -8.65 -1.34 -8.70
CA GLN A 174 -8.07 -0.22 -9.43
C GLN A 174 -8.63 1.10 -8.89
N THR A 175 -7.74 2.04 -8.56
CA THR A 175 -8.12 3.43 -8.22
C THR A 175 -8.55 4.19 -9.47
N ASP A 176 -9.25 5.32 -9.33
CA ASP A 176 -9.77 6.08 -10.48
C ASP A 176 -8.68 6.75 -11.33
N ASP A 177 -7.46 6.90 -10.81
CA ASP A 177 -6.29 7.28 -11.63
C ASP A 177 -5.57 6.07 -12.26
N GLY A 178 -6.18 4.90 -12.11
CA GLY A 178 -5.81 3.63 -12.71
C GLY A 178 -4.62 2.94 -12.04
N ARG A 179 -4.26 3.23 -10.80
CA ARG A 179 -3.25 2.41 -10.09
C ARG A 179 -3.90 1.10 -9.65
N ILE A 180 -3.21 -0.02 -9.85
CA ILE A 180 -3.64 -1.32 -9.35
C ILE A 180 -3.09 -1.48 -7.93
N VAL A 181 -3.98 -1.62 -6.96
CA VAL A 181 -3.64 -1.58 -5.53
C VAL A 181 -4.29 -2.75 -4.78
N ALA A 182 -3.83 -2.99 -3.55
CA ALA A 182 -4.52 -3.90 -2.66
C ALA A 182 -5.89 -3.34 -2.30
N ALA A 183 -6.95 -4.15 -2.39
CA ALA A 183 -8.32 -3.69 -2.14
C ALA A 183 -8.49 -3.09 -0.73
N GLU A 184 -7.74 -3.61 0.25
CA GLU A 184 -7.75 -3.10 1.63
C GLU A 184 -7.17 -1.68 1.76
N GLU A 185 -6.28 -1.32 0.85
CA GLU A 185 -5.62 0.00 0.78
C GLU A 185 -6.39 1.00 -0.08
N ALA A 186 -7.40 0.56 -0.82
CA ALA A 186 -8.30 1.45 -1.53
C ALA A 186 -9.40 1.97 -0.58
N ALA A 187 -9.82 3.20 -0.79
CA ALA A 187 -10.94 3.81 -0.09
C ALA A 187 -11.64 4.84 -0.99
N VAL A 188 -12.91 5.11 -0.69
CA VAL A 188 -13.71 6.09 -1.44
C VAL A 188 -13.61 7.45 -0.76
N CYS A 189 -13.23 8.48 -1.51
CA CYS A 189 -13.35 9.87 -1.07
C CYS A 189 -14.83 10.23 -0.94
N GLU A 190 -15.29 10.63 0.25
CA GLU A 190 -16.71 10.91 0.49
C GLU A 190 -17.21 12.19 -0.19
N GLU A 191 -16.30 13.06 -0.62
CA GLU A 191 -16.65 14.30 -1.33
C GLU A 191 -16.71 14.11 -2.86
N THR A 192 -15.75 13.40 -3.45
CA THR A 192 -15.67 13.21 -4.91
C THR A 192 -16.23 11.88 -5.38
N ARG A 193 -16.54 10.96 -4.46
CA ARG A 193 -16.90 9.56 -4.71
C ARG A 193 -15.84 8.74 -5.44
N ARG A 194 -14.62 9.28 -5.56
CA ARG A 194 -13.52 8.63 -6.26
C ARG A 194 -12.87 7.54 -5.43
N VAL A 195 -12.49 6.43 -6.06
CA VAL A 195 -11.67 5.38 -5.42
C VAL A 195 -10.20 5.80 -5.48
N VAL A 196 -9.58 5.95 -4.32
CA VAL A 196 -8.20 6.45 -4.16
C VAL A 196 -7.47 5.62 -3.10
N LEU A 197 -6.18 5.88 -2.89
CA LEU A 197 -5.46 5.23 -1.79
C LEU A 197 -5.95 5.79 -0.46
N ARG A 198 -6.11 4.92 0.54
CA ARG A 198 -6.48 5.29 1.90
C ARG A 198 -5.51 6.29 2.51
N SER A 199 -4.22 6.20 2.18
CA SER A 199 -3.18 7.14 2.62
C SER A 199 -3.31 8.55 2.01
N GLU A 200 -4.08 8.71 0.94
CA GLU A 200 -4.37 10.01 0.30
C GLU A 200 -5.61 10.69 0.90
N LEU A 201 -6.35 9.97 1.75
CA LEU A 201 -7.51 10.50 2.44
C LEU A 201 -7.09 11.08 3.80
N VAL A 202 -7.70 12.21 4.12
CA VAL A 202 -7.62 12.85 5.43
C VAL A 202 -9.04 13.07 5.96
N ARG A 203 -9.18 13.05 7.28
CA ARG A 203 -10.47 13.36 7.90
C ARG A 203 -10.68 14.87 7.98
N CYS A 204 -11.77 15.36 7.42
CA CYS A 204 -12.23 16.72 7.64
C CYS A 204 -12.79 16.85 9.06
N GLU A 205 -12.22 17.72 9.88
CA GLU A 205 -12.58 17.86 11.29
C GLU A 205 -13.95 18.52 11.51
N VAL A 206 -14.45 19.26 10.52
CA VAL A 206 -15.75 19.93 10.58
C VAL A 206 -16.88 19.00 10.14
N SER A 207 -16.70 18.26 9.03
CA SER A 207 -17.75 17.39 8.48
C SER A 207 -17.66 15.94 8.97
N GLY A 208 -16.52 15.54 9.53
CA GLY A 208 -16.22 14.16 9.89
C GLY A 208 -15.85 13.25 8.71
N LYS A 209 -16.01 13.71 7.46
CA LYS A 209 -15.79 12.94 6.23
C LYS A 209 -14.31 12.63 5.97
N GLN A 210 -14.04 11.47 5.35
CA GLN A 210 -12.76 11.10 4.73
C GLN A 210 -12.71 11.65 3.30
N VAL A 211 -11.80 12.60 3.07
CA VAL A 211 -11.72 13.35 1.82
C VAL A 211 -10.29 13.40 1.31
N LEU A 212 -10.11 13.60 0.01
CA LEU A 212 -8.79 13.77 -0.58
C LEU A 212 -8.03 14.92 0.06
N ALA A 213 -6.77 14.69 0.42
CA ALA A 213 -5.91 15.72 1.02
C ALA A 213 -5.83 17.01 0.19
N SER A 214 -5.84 16.88 -1.14
CA SER A 214 -5.81 18.01 -2.09
C SER A 214 -7.04 18.94 -2.04
N LEU A 215 -8.17 18.44 -1.53
CA LEU A 215 -9.41 19.21 -1.32
C LEU A 215 -9.44 19.94 0.03
N THR A 216 -8.45 19.67 0.88
CA THR A 216 -8.39 20.23 2.22
C THR A 216 -7.41 21.38 2.34
N THR A 217 -7.56 22.12 3.42
CA THR A 217 -6.64 23.16 3.87
C THR A 217 -6.69 23.21 5.39
N ARG A 218 -5.67 23.80 6.01
CA ARG A 218 -5.62 24.00 7.47
C ARG A 218 -6.18 25.37 7.82
N CYS A 219 -7.10 25.42 8.76
CA CYS A 219 -7.56 26.69 9.29
C CYS A 219 -6.39 27.45 9.92
N PRO A 220 -6.16 28.74 9.60
CA PRO A 220 -5.03 29.47 10.15
C PRO A 220 -5.18 29.79 11.65
N VAL A 221 -6.38 29.65 12.21
CA VAL A 221 -6.68 29.94 13.63
C VAL A 221 -6.72 28.66 14.48
N SER A 222 -7.45 27.62 14.05
CA SER A 222 -7.58 26.37 14.81
C SER A 222 -6.58 25.28 14.41
N HIS A 223 -5.89 25.43 13.28
CA HIS A 223 -5.03 24.40 12.67
C HIS A 223 -5.73 23.11 12.23
N HIS A 224 -7.05 23.03 12.44
CA HIS A 224 -7.89 21.92 12.02
C HIS A 224 -7.87 21.76 10.49
N VAL A 225 -7.85 20.52 10.01
CA VAL A 225 -7.94 20.20 8.58
C VAL A 225 -9.42 20.19 8.16
N LEU A 226 -9.76 20.99 7.16
CA LEU A 226 -11.12 21.06 6.64
C LEU A 226 -11.16 21.21 5.12
N LEU A 227 -12.31 20.90 4.53
CA LEU A 227 -12.58 21.15 3.12
C LEU A 227 -12.46 22.65 2.81
N ARG A 228 -11.80 22.97 1.69
CA ARG A 228 -11.53 24.36 1.29
C ARG A 228 -12.80 25.18 1.08
N ASP A 229 -13.85 24.57 0.54
CA ASP A 229 -15.15 25.18 0.28
C ASP A 229 -15.98 25.43 1.56
N ARG A 230 -15.54 24.92 2.73
CA ARG A 230 -16.18 25.12 4.03
C ARG A 230 -15.55 26.22 4.86
N LEU A 231 -14.49 26.85 4.37
CA LEU A 231 -13.94 28.02 5.02
C LEU A 231 -14.90 29.20 4.89
N MET A 232 -14.94 30.04 5.92
CA MET A 232 -15.70 31.28 5.92
C MET A 232 -14.77 32.46 6.21
N PRO A 233 -14.91 33.59 5.52
CA PRO A 233 -14.08 34.76 5.78
C PRO A 233 -14.45 35.39 7.14
N CYS A 234 -13.44 35.67 7.95
CA CYS A 234 -13.61 36.49 9.14
C CYS A 234 -13.94 37.95 8.75
N LYS A 235 -15.03 38.50 9.28
CA LYS A 235 -15.44 39.90 9.00
C LYS A 235 -14.32 40.90 9.32
N LEU A 236 -13.52 40.65 10.37
CA LEU A 236 -12.44 41.55 10.79
C LEU A 236 -11.13 41.32 10.04
N CYS A 237 -10.49 40.15 10.17
CA CYS A 237 -9.19 39.94 9.53
C CYS A 237 -9.27 39.57 8.04
N GLY A 238 -10.43 39.17 7.54
CA GLY A 238 -10.61 38.72 6.15
C GLY A 238 -10.09 37.31 5.86
N GLN A 239 -9.35 36.68 6.79
CA GLN A 239 -8.85 35.33 6.58
C GLN A 239 -10.00 34.34 6.48
N GLU A 240 -9.84 33.38 5.56
CA GLU A 240 -10.68 32.20 5.46
C GLU A 240 -10.38 31.27 6.65
N VAL A 241 -11.38 31.05 7.50
CA VAL A 241 -11.23 30.29 8.76
C VAL A 241 -12.34 29.24 8.90
N SER A 242 -12.13 28.30 9.81
CA SER A 242 -13.16 27.31 10.16
C SER A 242 -14.39 28.00 10.76
N PRO A 243 -15.62 27.60 10.39
CA PRO A 243 -16.83 28.11 11.01
C PRO A 243 -16.85 27.93 12.53
N ALA A 244 -16.20 26.88 13.04
CA ALA A 244 -16.14 26.58 14.47
C ALA A 244 -15.37 27.63 15.31
N VAL A 245 -14.50 28.43 14.67
CA VAL A 245 -13.77 29.52 15.36
C VAL A 245 -14.44 30.88 15.21
N LEU A 246 -15.57 30.96 14.49
CA LEU A 246 -16.31 32.20 14.26
C LEU A 246 -17.39 32.39 15.33
N GLU A 247 -17.44 33.59 15.90
CA GLU A 247 -18.57 34.06 16.69
C GLU A 247 -19.02 35.42 16.14
N ALA A 248 -20.30 35.55 15.79
CA ALA A 248 -20.85 36.71 15.08
C ALA A 248 -20.11 37.07 13.76
N GLY A 249 -19.43 36.09 13.14
CA GLY A 249 -18.60 36.27 11.95
C GLY A 249 -17.19 36.79 12.23
N VAL A 250 -16.75 36.79 13.48
CA VAL A 250 -15.40 37.21 13.89
C VAL A 250 -14.64 36.02 14.46
N CYS A 251 -13.43 35.77 13.96
CA CYS A 251 -12.63 34.62 14.39
C CYS A 251 -12.01 34.83 15.77
N ALA A 252 -11.72 33.72 16.47
CA ALA A 252 -11.12 33.73 17.81
C ALA A 252 -9.87 34.61 17.91
N ALA A 253 -8.96 34.56 16.93
CA ALA A 253 -7.77 35.42 16.92
C ALA A 253 -8.14 36.92 17.01
N CYS A 254 -9.13 37.37 16.23
CA CYS A 254 -9.56 38.77 16.25
C CYS A 254 -10.30 39.15 17.54
N ARG A 255 -10.95 38.19 18.22
CA ARG A 255 -11.68 38.43 19.48
C ARG A 255 -10.77 38.42 20.70
N ASP A 256 -9.76 37.55 20.70
CA ASP A 256 -8.92 37.23 21.86
C ASP A 256 -7.56 37.96 21.85
N LEU A 257 -7.53 39.17 21.29
CA LEU A 257 -6.35 40.03 21.23
C LEU A 257 -5.80 40.33 22.63
N ARG A 258 -4.54 39.96 22.90
CA ARG A 258 -3.90 40.15 24.21
C ARG A 258 -3.09 41.45 24.25
N PRO A 259 -3.08 42.18 25.38
CA PRO A 259 -2.17 43.31 25.54
C PRO A 259 -0.71 42.90 25.37
N ILE A 260 0.07 43.69 24.65
CA ILE A 260 1.51 43.47 24.45
C ILE A 260 2.30 44.75 24.74
N ARG A 261 3.59 44.60 25.05
CA ARG A 261 4.52 45.71 25.25
C ARG A 261 5.29 45.98 23.95
N LYS A 262 5.86 47.20 23.81
CA LYS A 262 6.72 47.56 22.67
C LYS A 262 7.96 46.68 22.51
N THR A 263 8.36 45.98 23.58
CA THR A 263 9.47 45.01 23.58
C THR A 263 9.06 43.61 23.11
N ASP A 264 7.79 43.37 22.76
CA ASP A 264 7.37 42.08 22.17
C ASP A 264 8.09 41.90 20.82
N PRO A 265 8.86 40.83 20.60
CA PRO A 265 9.66 40.66 19.38
C PRO A 265 8.86 40.76 18.08
N ARG A 266 7.59 40.32 18.11
CA ARG A 266 6.70 40.38 16.94
C ARG A 266 6.32 41.83 16.61
N LEU A 267 6.05 42.64 17.64
CA LEU A 267 5.78 44.07 17.47
C LEU A 267 7.04 44.84 17.11
N VAL A 268 8.20 44.52 17.71
CA VAL A 268 9.49 45.14 17.33
C VAL A 268 9.75 44.98 15.84
N ARG A 269 9.54 43.78 15.30
CA ARG A 269 9.67 43.51 13.86
C ARG A 269 8.72 44.37 13.01
N LEU A 270 7.47 44.56 13.46
CA LEU A 270 6.51 45.43 12.77
C LEU A 270 6.88 46.92 12.87
N LEU A 271 7.38 47.38 14.01
CA LEU A 271 7.80 48.77 14.21
C LEU A 271 9.05 49.11 13.41
N ALA A 272 9.95 48.14 13.19
CA ALA A 272 11.09 48.33 12.30
C ALA A 272 10.65 48.60 10.84
N GLU A 273 9.60 47.91 10.37
CA GLU A 273 9.02 48.12 9.03
C GLU A 273 8.16 49.39 8.97
N TYR A 274 7.43 49.70 10.05
CA TYR A 274 6.52 50.84 10.14
C TYR A 274 6.82 51.73 11.37
N PRO A 275 7.91 52.53 11.35
CA PRO A 275 8.34 53.31 12.53
C PRO A 275 7.31 54.34 13.01
N ILE A 276 6.46 54.83 12.10
CA ILE A 276 5.42 55.82 12.42
C ILE A 276 4.45 55.35 13.52
N LEU A 277 4.32 54.03 13.65
CA LEU A 277 3.46 53.38 14.61
C LEU A 277 3.94 53.55 16.07
N GLU A 278 5.22 53.85 16.31
CA GLU A 278 5.79 53.98 17.66
C GLU A 278 5.07 55.00 18.55
N ARG A 279 4.33 55.94 17.96
CA ARG A 279 3.54 56.96 18.67
C ARG A 279 2.35 56.40 19.44
N SER A 280 1.94 55.15 19.16
CA SER A 280 0.78 54.53 19.81
C SER A 280 1.04 54.25 21.30
N LEU A 281 0.03 54.52 22.12
CA LEU A 281 0.11 54.40 23.58
C LEU A 281 -0.06 52.96 24.09
N SER A 282 -0.94 52.18 23.46
CA SER A 282 -1.20 50.81 23.87
C SER A 282 -1.39 49.90 22.67
N TRP A 283 -1.08 48.63 22.89
CA TRP A 283 -1.00 47.61 21.87
C TRP A 283 -1.72 46.35 22.34
N ARG A 284 -2.52 45.77 21.45
CA ARG A 284 -3.04 44.41 21.60
C ARG A 284 -2.75 43.63 20.35
N MET A 285 -2.40 42.36 20.50
CA MET A 285 -2.04 41.52 19.38
C MET A 285 -2.45 40.07 19.61
N SER A 286 -2.72 39.40 18.50
CA SER A 286 -2.87 37.97 18.37
C SER A 286 -2.21 37.56 17.06
N GLU A 287 -2.09 36.27 16.85
CA GLU A 287 -1.53 35.76 15.61
C GLU A 287 -2.27 34.51 15.15
N THR A 288 -2.22 34.30 13.85
CA THR A 288 -2.66 33.06 13.19
C THR A 288 -1.43 32.40 12.56
N SER A 289 -1.59 31.31 11.81
CA SER A 289 -0.45 30.73 11.08
C SER A 289 0.13 31.68 10.01
N THR A 290 -0.67 32.60 9.43
CA THR A 290 -0.23 33.42 8.28
C THR A 290 -0.19 34.92 8.55
N VAL A 291 -0.97 35.45 9.50
CA VAL A 291 -1.01 36.91 9.77
C VAL A 291 -0.87 37.25 11.26
N TYR A 292 -0.33 38.44 11.53
CA TYR A 292 -0.51 39.16 12.78
C TYR A 292 -1.81 39.97 12.72
N VAL A 293 -2.56 39.96 13.82
CA VAL A 293 -3.70 40.85 14.01
C VAL A 293 -3.36 41.79 15.15
N VAL A 294 -3.29 43.09 14.87
CA VAL A 294 -2.80 44.10 15.81
C VAL A 294 -3.85 45.18 15.99
N ILE A 295 -4.04 45.65 17.21
CA ILE A 295 -4.73 46.90 17.50
C ILE A 295 -3.75 47.85 18.16
N SER A 296 -3.62 49.04 17.58
CA SER A 296 -2.93 50.17 18.20
C SER A 296 -3.96 51.19 18.69
N GLN A 297 -3.68 51.83 19.83
CA GLN A 297 -4.53 52.88 20.38
C GLN A 297 -3.72 54.16 20.62
N GLY A 298 -4.16 55.26 20.03
CA GLY A 298 -3.72 56.61 20.35
C GLY A 298 -4.67 57.29 21.35
N TRP A 299 -4.52 58.60 21.51
CA TRP A 299 -5.36 59.38 22.43
C TRP A 299 -6.84 59.38 22.01
N TRP A 300 -7.12 59.57 20.72
CA TRP A 300 -8.48 59.76 20.17
C TRP A 300 -8.94 58.65 19.22
N ARG A 301 -8.02 57.85 18.71
CA ARG A 301 -8.24 56.91 17.60
C ARG A 301 -7.66 55.54 17.90
N ARG A 302 -8.19 54.53 17.21
CA ARG A 302 -7.70 53.16 17.23
C ARG A 302 -7.55 52.67 15.80
N LEU A 303 -6.48 51.94 15.53
CA LEU A 303 -6.23 51.31 14.24
C LEU A 303 -6.18 49.80 14.43
N TYR A 304 -6.80 49.08 13.51
CA TYR A 304 -6.83 47.62 13.43
C TYR A 304 -6.09 47.18 12.18
N TRP A 305 -5.06 46.36 12.38
CA TRP A 305 -4.11 45.95 11.37
C TRP A 305 -4.15 44.45 11.19
N VAL A 306 -4.14 44.01 9.95
CA VAL A 306 -3.87 42.64 9.57
C VAL A 306 -2.61 42.66 8.75
N VAL A 307 -1.54 42.05 9.25
CA VAL A 307 -0.22 42.09 8.64
C VAL A 307 0.24 40.68 8.32
N ASP A 308 0.63 40.43 7.07
CA ASP A 308 1.17 39.15 6.64
C ASP A 308 2.50 38.86 7.38
N LYS A 309 2.67 37.64 7.92
CA LYS A 309 3.83 37.32 8.76
C LYS A 309 5.15 37.22 8.01
N GLU A 310 5.07 36.83 6.74
CA GLU A 310 6.24 36.58 5.91
C GLU A 310 6.73 37.90 5.31
N SER A 311 5.86 38.57 4.57
CA SER A 311 6.16 39.81 3.85
C SER A 311 6.08 41.09 4.70
N LEU A 312 5.48 41.01 5.90
CA LEU A 312 5.16 42.17 6.75
C LEU A 312 4.24 43.21 6.09
N ARG A 313 3.62 42.91 4.94
CA ARG A 313 2.72 43.85 4.27
C ARG A 313 1.37 43.91 4.99
N ILE A 314 0.83 45.11 5.10
CA ILE A 314 -0.54 45.33 5.60
C ILE A 314 -1.53 44.79 4.56
N VAL A 315 -2.27 43.74 4.94
CA VAL A 315 -3.29 43.08 4.11
C VAL A 315 -4.65 43.73 4.29
N ARG A 316 -4.97 44.19 5.52
CA ARG A 316 -6.18 44.97 5.83
C ARG A 316 -5.90 46.01 6.91
N LEU A 317 -6.54 47.17 6.76
CA LEU A 317 -6.53 48.25 7.73
C LEU A 317 -7.96 48.72 8.02
N ALA A 318 -8.26 48.98 9.29
CA ALA A 318 -9.49 49.67 9.68
C ALA A 318 -9.24 50.71 10.78
N ARG A 319 -10.04 51.77 10.75
CA ARG A 319 -10.05 52.81 11.78
C ARG A 319 -11.28 52.71 12.67
N GLY A 320 -11.12 53.02 13.94
CA GLY A 320 -12.19 53.06 14.93
C GLY A 320 -11.99 54.20 15.92
N ARG A 321 -13.09 54.65 16.54
CA ARG A 321 -13.04 55.62 17.65
C ARG A 321 -12.80 54.89 18.98
N ARG A 322 -12.11 55.53 19.93
CA ARG A 322 -11.75 54.91 21.22
C ARG A 322 -12.92 54.25 21.95
N PHE A 323 -14.10 54.87 21.90
CA PHE A 323 -15.31 54.44 22.60
C PHE A 323 -16.34 53.70 21.73
N CYS A 324 -16.06 53.53 20.44
CA CYS A 324 -16.97 52.83 19.52
C CYS A 324 -16.41 51.45 19.17
N ARG A 325 -17.30 50.47 18.99
CA ARG A 325 -16.92 49.11 18.58
C ARG A 325 -16.88 48.94 17.06
N ASP A 326 -17.35 49.94 16.32
CA ASP A 326 -17.44 49.88 14.87
C ASP A 326 -16.09 50.19 14.24
N TRP A 327 -15.75 49.37 13.23
CA TRP A 327 -14.55 49.50 12.43
C TRP A 327 -14.94 49.95 11.02
N GLN A 328 -14.33 51.04 10.56
CA GLN A 328 -14.38 51.43 9.16
C GLN A 328 -13.14 50.90 8.45
N PHE A 329 -13.32 49.88 7.61
CA PHE A 329 -12.25 49.34 6.77
C PHE A 329 -11.89 50.35 5.69
N LEU A 330 -10.58 50.56 5.53
CA LEU A 330 -10.03 51.48 4.56
C LEU A 330 -9.63 50.71 3.29
N PRO A 331 -9.76 51.32 2.12
CA PRO A 331 -9.17 50.76 0.91
C PRO A 331 -7.63 50.98 0.91
N PRO A 332 -6.84 50.17 0.18
CA PRO A 332 -5.37 50.19 0.23
C PRO A 332 -4.74 51.56 -0.04
N GLU A 333 -5.34 52.37 -0.92
CA GLU A 333 -4.90 53.73 -1.26
C GLU A 333 -4.93 54.71 -0.08
N GLU A 334 -5.77 54.46 0.93
CA GLU A 334 -5.88 55.30 2.12
C GLU A 334 -4.91 54.87 3.24
N TYR A 335 -4.16 53.78 3.06
CA TYR A 335 -3.28 53.25 4.12
C TYR A 335 -2.17 54.22 4.54
N PRO A 336 -1.44 54.88 3.62
CA PRO A 336 -0.39 55.83 3.99
C PRO A 336 -0.94 56.99 4.81
N THR A 337 -2.06 57.58 4.38
CA THR A 337 -2.71 58.68 5.11
C THR A 337 -3.17 58.24 6.49
N ALA A 338 -3.80 57.07 6.60
CA ALA A 338 -4.27 56.54 7.89
C ALA A 338 -3.13 56.13 8.84
N LEU A 339 -1.92 55.87 8.31
CA LEU A 339 -0.70 55.60 9.08
C LEU A 339 -0.08 56.90 9.63
N GLU A 340 -0.25 58.02 8.94
CA GLU A 340 0.32 59.32 9.31
C GLU A 340 -0.50 60.08 10.36
N GLU A 341 -1.81 59.83 10.41
CA GLU A 341 -2.77 60.39 11.37
C GLU A 341 -2.77 59.72 12.75
#